data_AF-A0A7Y5CVI7-F1
#
_entry.id   AF-A0A7Y5CVI7-F1
#
_cell.length_a   1.000
_cell.length_b   1.000
_cell.length_c   1.000
_cell.angle_alpha   90.00
_cell.angle_beta   90.00
_cell.angle_gamma   90.00
#
_symmetry.space_group_name_H-M   'P 1'
#
loop_
_entity.id
_entity.type
_entity.pdbx_description
1 polymer ?
#
loop_
_entity_poly.entity_id
_entity_poly.type
_entity_poly.pdbx_seq_one_letter_code
_entity_poly.pdbx_strand_id
1 'polypeptide(L)'
;MTYRFIKDSLKTDLPASFPVYLTAFSAGYAGVRAILKNHYGRIAGIGLADGLYADFDADSLKKQMPDFKKMAKQAAASEKKFILTHSSLTVKEYMTAAAAADLILEELGVKREKKGYDDGTGFLETSAEKGKLLIKGYSYKTPADHWSHLSHIGRIFRFLKQ
;
A
#
# COMPACT_ATOMS: atom_id res chain seq x y z
N MET A 1 -28.61 -11.66 -13.26
CA MET A 1 -28.55 -10.73 -14.40
C MET A 1 -27.58 -9.61 -14.07
N THR A 2 -26.25 -9.85 -14.08
CA THR A 2 -25.28 -8.79 -13.66
C THR A 2 -23.84 -8.97 -14.18
N TYR A 3 -23.60 -9.77 -15.23
CA TYR A 3 -22.26 -10.00 -15.77
C TYR A 3 -21.97 -9.28 -17.10
N ARG A 4 -22.95 -8.54 -17.64
CA ARG A 4 -22.91 -8.00 -19.01
C ARG A 4 -22.44 -6.53 -19.09
N PHE A 5 -22.50 -5.77 -18.00
CA PHE A 5 -22.11 -4.35 -17.99
C PHE A 5 -20.59 -4.10 -17.96
N ILE A 6 -19.77 -5.08 -17.55
CA ILE A 6 -18.31 -4.89 -17.43
C ILE A 6 -17.58 -5.14 -18.75
N LYS A 7 -18.12 -5.99 -19.64
CA LYS A 7 -17.47 -6.31 -20.92
C LYS A 7 -17.61 -5.19 -21.96
N ASP A 8 -18.75 -4.52 -22.02
CA ASP A 8 -19.05 -3.57 -23.10
C ASP A 8 -18.52 -2.15 -22.81
N SER A 9 -18.09 -1.87 -21.57
CA SER A 9 -17.59 -0.55 -21.14
C SER A 9 -16.06 -0.46 -21.03
N LEU A 10 -15.34 -1.58 -21.12
CA LEU A 10 -13.88 -1.61 -21.18
C LEU A 10 -13.43 -1.60 -22.64
N LYS A 11 -13.54 -0.45 -23.31
CA LYS A 11 -12.78 -0.21 -24.54
C LYS A 11 -11.29 -0.29 -24.18
N THR A 12 -10.62 -1.33 -24.67
CA THR A 12 -9.32 -1.82 -24.15
C THR A 12 -8.08 -1.05 -24.59
N ASP A 13 -8.20 0.11 -25.22
CA ASP A 13 -7.03 0.90 -25.60
C ASP A 13 -7.01 2.23 -24.85
N LEU A 14 -6.80 2.16 -23.53
CA LEU A 14 -6.23 3.32 -22.84
C LEU A 14 -4.88 3.61 -23.50
N PRO A 15 -4.61 4.83 -23.98
CA PRO A 15 -3.30 5.19 -24.50
C PRO A 15 -2.19 4.70 -23.57
N ALA A 16 -1.11 4.19 -24.14
CA ALA A 16 0.07 3.74 -23.39
C ALA A 16 0.61 4.81 -22.42
N SER A 17 0.24 6.08 -22.64
CA SER A 17 0.57 7.24 -21.81
C SER A 17 -0.26 7.42 -20.53
N PHE A 18 -1.39 6.73 -20.34
CA PHE A 18 -2.18 6.92 -19.11
C PHE A 18 -1.53 6.20 -17.91
N PRO A 19 -1.27 6.87 -16.78
CA PRO A 19 -0.69 6.22 -15.62
C PRO A 19 -1.68 5.21 -15.01
N VAL A 20 -1.22 3.98 -14.78
CA VAL A 20 -2.00 2.94 -14.09
C VAL A 20 -1.63 2.93 -12.61
N TYR A 21 -2.63 3.07 -11.74
CA TYR A 21 -2.46 2.99 -10.30
C TYR A 21 -3.21 1.79 -9.75
N LEU A 22 -2.62 1.09 -8.78
CA LEU A 22 -3.27 -0.02 -8.10
C LEU A 22 -3.58 0.36 -6.66
N THR A 23 -4.77 0.02 -6.17
CA THR A 23 -5.09 0.11 -4.75
C THR A 23 -5.63 -1.21 -4.24
N ALA A 24 -5.37 -1.50 -2.96
CA ALA A 24 -5.89 -2.69 -2.32
C ALA A 24 -6.08 -2.50 -0.82
N PHE A 25 -6.97 -3.29 -0.26
CA PHE A 25 -7.20 -3.42 1.16
C PHE A 25 -6.90 -4.85 1.61
N SER A 26 -6.31 -5.01 2.81
CA SER A 26 -6.10 -6.32 3.44
C SER A 26 -5.36 -7.31 2.52
N ALA A 27 -5.85 -8.56 2.42
CA ALA A 27 -5.31 -9.61 1.56
C ALA A 27 -5.25 -9.26 0.06
N GLY A 28 -5.94 -8.20 -0.39
CA GLY A 28 -5.87 -7.72 -1.78
C GLY A 28 -4.46 -7.33 -2.24
N TYR A 29 -3.54 -7.04 -1.31
CA TYR A 29 -2.14 -6.78 -1.64
C TYR A 29 -1.47 -7.93 -2.40
N ALA A 30 -1.92 -9.18 -2.19
CA ALA A 30 -1.39 -10.34 -2.92
C ALA A 30 -1.69 -10.26 -4.42
N GLY A 31 -2.84 -9.70 -4.80
CA GLY A 31 -3.19 -9.39 -6.18
C GLY A 31 -2.29 -8.30 -6.76
N VAL A 32 -2.04 -7.24 -5.98
CA VAL A 32 -1.08 -6.19 -6.37
C VAL A 32 0.31 -6.77 -6.61
N ARG A 33 0.79 -7.65 -5.71
CA ARG A 33 2.08 -8.36 -5.88
C ARG A 33 2.13 -9.17 -7.18
N ALA A 34 1.06 -9.91 -7.48
CA ALA A 34 0.98 -10.72 -8.70
C ALA A 34 1.02 -9.86 -9.97
N ILE A 35 0.35 -8.70 -9.95
CA ILE A 35 0.38 -7.74 -11.06
C ILE A 35 1.76 -7.11 -11.20
N LEU A 36 2.38 -6.66 -10.11
CA LEU A 36 3.72 -6.05 -10.14
C LEU A 36 4.74 -6.99 -10.74
N LYS A 37 4.70 -8.29 -10.40
CA LYS A 37 5.64 -9.30 -10.95
C LYS A 37 5.68 -9.34 -12.48
N ASN A 38 4.56 -9.10 -13.15
CA ASN A 38 4.44 -9.25 -14.62
C ASN A 38 4.30 -7.91 -15.36
N HIS A 39 3.84 -6.85 -14.67
CA HIS A 39 3.45 -5.59 -15.29
C HIS A 39 4.07 -4.36 -14.61
N TYR A 40 5.12 -4.53 -13.80
CA TYR A 40 5.79 -3.48 -13.02
C TYR A 40 5.98 -2.15 -13.77
N GLY A 41 6.45 -2.22 -15.03
CA GLY A 41 6.75 -1.05 -15.86
C GLY A 41 5.53 -0.16 -16.13
N ARG A 42 4.33 -0.75 -16.24
CA ARG A 42 3.08 -0.04 -16.53
C ARG A 42 2.51 0.67 -15.30
N ILE A 43 2.85 0.23 -14.09
CA ILE A 43 2.26 0.71 -12.85
C ILE A 43 2.95 2.00 -12.39
N ALA A 44 2.25 3.13 -12.44
CA ALA A 44 2.77 4.43 -12.00
C ALA A 44 2.79 4.58 -10.47
N GLY A 45 1.97 3.82 -9.75
CA GLY A 45 1.97 3.84 -8.30
C GLY A 45 1.03 2.83 -7.66
N ILE A 46 1.24 2.60 -6.37
CA ILE A 46 0.42 1.69 -5.57
C ILE A 46 -0.05 2.36 -4.28
N GLY A 47 -1.22 1.93 -3.80
CA GLY A 47 -1.82 2.39 -2.56
C GLY A 47 -2.40 1.25 -1.75
N LEU A 48 -1.86 0.98 -0.58
CA LEU A 48 -2.26 -0.16 0.24
C LEU A 48 -2.90 0.34 1.53
N ALA A 49 -4.11 -0.12 1.83
CA ALA A 49 -4.82 0.13 3.08
C ALA A 49 -4.76 -1.12 3.95
N ASP A 50 -4.05 -1.03 5.06
CA ASP A 50 -3.81 -2.11 6.03
C ASP A 50 -3.54 -3.47 5.38
N GLY A 51 -2.72 -3.44 4.32
CA GLY A 51 -2.24 -4.59 3.59
C GLY A 51 -0.72 -4.53 3.50
N LEU A 52 -0.10 -5.50 2.82
CA LEU A 52 1.34 -5.80 2.85
C LEU A 52 1.73 -6.69 4.02
N TYR A 53 1.24 -7.93 4.01
CA TYR A 53 1.69 -8.95 4.94
C TYR A 53 2.86 -9.74 4.37
N ALA A 54 3.67 -10.31 5.24
CA ALA A 54 4.69 -11.26 4.84
C ALA A 54 4.82 -12.37 5.88
N ASP A 55 5.45 -13.47 5.52
CA ASP A 55 5.88 -14.45 6.51
C ASP A 55 7.19 -13.99 7.17
N PHE A 56 7.46 -14.44 8.39
CA PHE A 56 8.64 -14.03 9.14
C PHE A 56 9.95 -14.62 8.61
N ASP A 57 9.89 -15.72 7.85
CA ASP A 57 11.08 -16.42 7.37
C ASP A 57 11.76 -15.67 6.22
N ALA A 58 13.09 -15.78 6.17
CA ALA A 58 13.91 -15.04 5.22
C ALA A 58 13.61 -15.39 3.76
N ASP A 59 13.22 -16.63 3.47
CA ASP A 59 12.98 -17.07 2.09
C ASP A 59 11.64 -16.57 1.56
N SER A 60 10.63 -16.49 2.42
CA SER A 60 9.36 -15.83 2.11
C SER A 60 9.56 -14.34 1.93
N LEU A 61 10.31 -13.65 2.80
CA LEU A 61 10.58 -12.22 2.64
C LEU A 61 11.28 -11.91 1.29
N LYS A 62 12.27 -12.72 0.90
CA LYS A 62 12.95 -12.61 -0.41
C LYS A 62 12.01 -12.79 -1.60
N LYS A 63 10.90 -13.51 -1.44
CA LYS A 63 9.89 -13.73 -2.50
C LYS A 63 8.78 -12.69 -2.48
N GLN A 64 8.40 -12.22 -1.31
CA GLN A 64 7.16 -11.46 -1.09
C GLN A 64 7.37 -9.94 -1.11
N MET A 65 8.54 -9.46 -0.70
CA MET A 65 8.85 -8.02 -0.54
C MET A 65 9.58 -7.30 -1.69
N PRO A 66 10.33 -7.95 -2.61
CA PRO A 66 11.19 -7.22 -3.56
C PRO A 66 10.48 -6.15 -4.38
N ASP A 67 9.30 -6.44 -4.95
CA ASP A 67 8.58 -5.48 -5.78
C ASP A 67 8.05 -4.29 -4.98
N PHE A 68 7.62 -4.51 -3.74
CA PHE A 68 7.18 -3.42 -2.85
C PHE A 68 8.36 -2.54 -2.42
N LYS A 69 9.50 -3.15 -2.09
CA LYS A 69 10.75 -2.41 -1.79
C LYS A 69 11.21 -1.60 -2.99
N LYS A 70 11.15 -2.17 -4.20
CA LYS A 70 11.45 -1.47 -5.46
C LYS A 70 10.50 -0.31 -5.70
N MET A 71 9.18 -0.49 -5.52
CA MET A 71 8.19 0.59 -5.61
C MET A 71 8.48 1.70 -4.59
N ALA A 72 8.84 1.34 -3.36
CA ALA A 72 9.14 2.31 -2.31
C ALA A 72 10.40 3.12 -2.61
N LYS A 73 11.45 2.46 -3.12
CA LYS A 73 12.68 3.14 -3.57
C LYS A 73 12.39 4.13 -4.70
N GLN A 74 11.60 3.74 -5.70
CA GLN A 74 11.23 4.63 -6.80
C GLN A 74 10.27 5.75 -6.37
N ALA A 75 9.38 5.48 -5.42
CA ALA A 75 8.55 6.50 -4.81
C ALA A 75 9.37 7.51 -4.01
N ALA A 76 10.37 7.04 -3.24
CA ALA A 76 11.31 7.89 -2.54
C ALA A 76 12.13 8.78 -3.48
N ALA A 77 12.44 8.29 -4.69
CA ALA A 77 13.08 9.05 -5.77
C ALA A 77 12.09 9.89 -6.62
N SER A 78 10.81 9.94 -6.25
CA SER A 78 9.73 10.65 -6.96
C SER A 78 9.39 10.17 -8.38
N GLU A 79 9.88 8.98 -8.77
CA GLU A 79 9.63 8.34 -10.06
C GLU A 79 8.26 7.63 -10.13
N LYS A 80 7.84 7.03 -9.02
CA LYS A 80 6.53 6.38 -8.86
C LYS A 80 5.83 6.93 -7.62
N LYS A 81 4.62 6.45 -7.33
CA LYS A 81 3.91 6.77 -6.08
C LYS A 81 3.75 5.52 -5.23
N PHE A 82 3.92 5.66 -3.92
CA PHE A 82 3.57 4.60 -2.98
C PHE A 82 3.00 5.22 -1.72
N ILE A 83 1.73 4.92 -1.44
CA ILE A 83 1.14 5.14 -0.12
C ILE A 83 0.81 3.81 0.56
N LEU A 84 1.20 3.68 1.82
CA LEU A 84 0.80 2.58 2.71
C LEU A 84 0.18 3.16 3.97
N THR A 85 -1.07 2.83 4.24
CA THR A 85 -1.65 3.05 5.56
C THR A 85 -1.74 1.72 6.28
N HIS A 86 -1.53 1.68 7.59
CA HIS A 86 -1.67 0.45 8.38
C HIS A 86 -2.30 0.72 9.74
N SER A 87 -2.91 -0.31 10.29
CA SER A 87 -3.34 -0.37 11.68
C SER A 87 -2.16 -0.73 12.59
N SER A 88 -2.37 -0.61 13.88
CA SER A 88 -1.50 -1.11 14.95
C SER A 88 -1.99 -2.48 15.47
N LEU A 89 -2.76 -3.21 14.65
CA LEU A 89 -3.21 -4.57 14.95
C LEU A 89 -1.99 -5.49 15.01
N THR A 90 -1.93 -6.32 16.05
CA THR A 90 -0.90 -7.33 16.22
C THR A 90 -1.49 -8.72 16.04
N VAL A 91 -0.78 -9.56 15.30
CA VAL A 91 -1.09 -10.98 15.10
C VAL A 91 0.20 -11.78 15.24
N LYS A 92 0.11 -13.08 15.54
CA LYS A 92 1.30 -13.94 15.78
C LYS A 92 1.70 -14.76 14.57
N GLU A 93 0.77 -14.92 13.63
CA GLU A 93 0.84 -15.89 12.54
C GLU A 93 1.69 -15.38 11.37
N TYR A 94 1.77 -14.07 11.18
CA TYR A 94 2.49 -13.44 10.07
C TYR A 94 2.95 -12.02 10.41
N MET A 95 3.87 -11.50 9.61
CA MET A 95 4.36 -10.12 9.68
C MET A 95 3.25 -9.15 9.26
N THR A 96 2.90 -8.24 10.18
CA THR A 96 1.87 -7.23 9.97
C THR A 96 2.28 -6.19 8.94
N ALA A 97 1.29 -5.43 8.43
CA ALA A 97 1.55 -4.29 7.55
C ALA A 97 2.48 -3.25 8.21
N ALA A 98 2.37 -3.05 9.52
CA ALA A 98 3.26 -2.18 10.30
C ALA A 98 4.72 -2.66 10.24
N ALA A 99 4.96 -3.94 10.53
CA ALA A 99 6.30 -4.53 10.54
C ALA A 99 6.90 -4.61 9.12
N ALA A 100 6.10 -4.96 8.11
CA ALA A 100 6.55 -4.94 6.73
C ALA A 100 6.90 -3.53 6.22
N ALA A 101 6.18 -2.51 6.70
CA ALA A 101 6.52 -1.12 6.44
C ALA A 101 7.84 -0.71 7.09
N ASP A 102 8.14 -1.22 8.29
CA ASP A 102 9.42 -0.94 8.97
C ASP A 102 10.61 -1.48 8.16
N LEU A 103 10.49 -2.68 7.56
CA LEU A 103 11.52 -3.21 6.66
C LEU A 103 11.79 -2.31 5.44
N ILE A 104 10.75 -1.65 4.93
CA ILE A 104 10.88 -0.69 3.82
C ILE A 104 11.58 0.59 4.30
N LEU A 105 11.16 1.12 5.45
CA LEU A 105 11.71 2.36 5.99
C LEU A 105 13.18 2.21 6.39
N GLU A 106 13.54 1.07 6.99
CA GLU A 106 14.92 0.71 7.32
C GLU A 106 15.81 0.70 6.09
N GLU A 107 15.38 0.02 5.01
CA GLU A 107 16.14 -0.05 3.76
C GLU A 107 16.34 1.33 3.11
N LEU A 108 15.38 2.24 3.28
CA LEU A 108 15.44 3.58 2.70
C LEU A 108 16.11 4.63 3.61
N GLY A 109 16.50 4.24 4.83
CA GLY A 109 17.01 5.14 5.86
C GLY A 109 16.02 6.23 6.26
N VAL A 110 14.72 5.93 6.21
CA VAL A 110 13.64 6.89 6.54
C VAL A 110 13.15 6.61 7.95
N LYS A 111 13.10 7.65 8.79
CA LYS A 111 12.59 7.53 10.15
C LYS A 111 11.08 7.79 10.17
N ARG A 112 10.36 7.06 11.03
CA ARG A 112 8.99 7.43 11.40
C ARG A 112 9.01 8.63 12.32
N GLU A 113 8.11 9.55 12.06
CA GLU A 113 7.78 10.64 12.96
C GLU A 113 6.58 10.24 13.80
N LYS A 114 6.69 10.43 15.11
CA LYS A 114 5.55 10.30 16.02
C LYS A 114 4.58 11.44 15.75
N LYS A 115 3.32 11.08 15.53
CA LYS A 115 2.18 11.99 15.45
C LYS A 115 1.36 11.82 16.74
N GLY A 116 0.06 12.11 16.70
CA GLY A 116 -0.80 12.03 17.87
C GLY A 116 -2.03 12.91 17.74
N TYR A 117 -2.69 12.86 16.58
CA TYR A 117 -3.90 13.63 16.32
C TYR A 117 -4.84 12.83 15.41
N ASP A 118 -6.14 13.11 15.51
CA ASP A 118 -7.11 12.60 14.54
C ASP A 118 -7.03 13.42 13.25
N ASP A 119 -6.77 12.76 12.12
CA ASP A 119 -6.66 13.41 10.83
C ASP A 119 -8.00 13.44 10.06
N GLY A 120 -9.11 13.09 10.71
CA GLY A 120 -10.45 12.95 10.15
C GLY A 120 -10.71 11.59 9.48
N THR A 121 -9.75 10.67 9.49
CA THR A 121 -9.99 9.24 9.17
C THR A 121 -9.61 8.31 10.32
N GLY A 122 -9.22 8.85 11.47
CA GLY A 122 -8.73 8.06 12.59
C GLY A 122 -7.51 8.72 13.23
N PHE A 123 -7.16 8.19 14.40
CA PHE A 123 -6.03 8.70 15.17
C PHE A 123 -4.70 8.28 14.56
N LEU A 124 -4.00 9.24 13.94
CA LEU A 124 -2.70 9.03 13.31
C LEU A 124 -1.60 9.01 14.38
N GLU A 125 -0.93 7.86 14.53
CA GLU A 125 0.15 7.66 15.50
C GLU A 125 1.51 7.94 14.91
N THR A 126 1.74 7.57 13.65
CA THR A 126 3.02 7.78 12.98
C THR A 126 2.85 8.14 11.51
N SER A 127 3.81 8.88 10.98
CA SER A 127 3.98 9.00 9.53
C SER A 127 5.45 8.94 9.14
N ALA A 128 5.71 8.54 7.91
CA ALA A 128 7.04 8.61 7.30
C ALA A 128 6.88 9.02 5.84
N GLU A 129 7.68 9.98 5.39
CA GLU A 129 7.55 10.60 4.07
C GLU A 129 8.93 10.79 3.44
N LYS A 130 9.05 10.49 2.14
CA LYS A 130 10.24 10.79 1.32
C LYS A 130 9.83 10.83 -0.14
N GLY A 131 10.02 11.96 -0.82
CA GLY A 131 9.56 12.12 -2.20
C GLY A 131 8.06 11.83 -2.32
N LYS A 132 7.69 10.84 -3.14
CA LYS A 132 6.31 10.35 -3.34
C LYS A 132 6.03 9.03 -2.59
N LEU A 133 6.82 8.71 -1.58
CA LEU A 133 6.53 7.65 -0.61
C LEU A 133 5.86 8.27 0.63
N LEU A 134 4.72 7.70 1.03
CA LEU A 134 3.97 8.07 2.23
C LEU A 134 3.57 6.81 3.00
N ILE A 135 4.00 6.69 4.25
CA ILE A 135 3.55 5.63 5.16
C ILE A 135 2.85 6.26 6.36
N LYS A 136 1.66 5.77 6.72
CA LYS A 136 0.87 6.26 7.85
C LYS A 136 0.40 5.10 8.75
N GLY A 137 0.67 5.22 10.05
CA GLY A 137 0.21 4.26 11.06
C GLY A 137 -0.88 4.86 11.93
N TYR A 138 -1.99 4.15 12.07
CA TYR A 138 -3.17 4.58 12.85
C TYR A 138 -3.38 3.71 14.09
N SER A 139 -3.94 4.29 15.16
CA SER A 139 -4.18 3.64 16.46
C SER A 139 -5.36 2.65 16.43
N TYR A 140 -5.31 1.71 15.51
CA TYR A 140 -6.33 0.70 15.25
C TYR A 140 -5.78 -0.64 15.70
N LYS A 141 -6.45 -1.30 16.64
CA LYS A 141 -5.87 -2.44 17.39
C LYS A 141 -6.77 -3.67 17.39
N THR A 142 -7.96 -3.58 16.80
CA THR A 142 -8.94 -4.67 16.76
C THR A 142 -9.23 -5.11 15.32
N PRO A 143 -9.79 -6.32 15.12
CA PRO A 143 -10.30 -6.72 13.82
C PRO A 143 -11.39 -5.80 13.25
N ALA A 144 -12.20 -5.16 14.11
CA ALA A 144 -13.18 -4.17 13.66
C ALA A 144 -12.48 -2.90 13.13
N ASP A 145 -11.38 -2.48 13.76
CA ASP A 145 -10.60 -1.35 13.28
C ASP A 145 -9.90 -1.66 11.95
N HIS A 146 -9.44 -2.90 11.75
CA HIS A 146 -8.93 -3.36 10.45
C HIS A 146 -9.97 -3.13 9.34
N TRP A 147 -11.24 -3.45 9.57
CA TRP A 147 -12.32 -3.17 8.61
C TRP A 147 -12.56 -1.68 8.39
N SER A 148 -12.49 -0.88 9.45
CA SER A 148 -12.58 0.59 9.34
C SER A 148 -11.47 1.17 8.45
N HIS A 149 -10.34 0.46 8.32
CA HIS A 149 -9.22 0.90 7.49
C HIS A 149 -9.53 0.93 5.99
N LEU A 150 -10.58 0.21 5.54
CA LEU A 150 -11.06 0.29 4.16
C LEU A 150 -11.44 1.73 3.76
N SER A 151 -11.91 2.54 4.72
CA SER A 151 -12.25 3.96 4.49
C SER A 151 -11.06 4.81 4.01
N HIS A 152 -9.82 4.38 4.26
CA HIS A 152 -8.61 5.09 3.83
C HIS A 152 -8.39 5.03 2.30
N ILE A 153 -9.06 4.13 1.58
CA ILE A 153 -8.95 4.02 0.12
C ILE A 153 -9.25 5.35 -0.57
N GLY A 154 -10.22 6.14 -0.06
CA GLY A 154 -10.52 7.46 -0.61
C GLY A 154 -9.35 8.45 -0.51
N ARG A 155 -8.57 8.41 0.57
CA ARG A 155 -7.37 9.25 0.76
C ARG A 155 -6.20 8.76 -0.07
N ILE A 156 -6.02 7.44 -0.12
CA ILE A 156 -5.04 6.78 -0.97
C ILE A 156 -5.25 7.19 -2.43
N PHE A 157 -6.50 7.17 -2.91
CA PHE A 157 -6.81 7.58 -4.27
C PHE A 157 -6.46 9.05 -4.54
N ARG A 158 -6.77 9.95 -3.59
CA ARG A 158 -6.39 11.37 -3.69
C ARG A 158 -4.87 11.54 -3.80
N PHE A 159 -4.08 10.86 -2.98
CA PHE A 159 -2.63 10.87 -3.06
C PHE A 159 -2.12 10.38 -4.44
N LEU A 160 -2.70 9.29 -4.95
CA LEU A 160 -2.28 8.71 -6.23
C LEU A 160 -2.62 9.59 -7.44
N LYS A 161 -3.59 10.50 -7.35
CA LYS A 161 -3.95 11.41 -8.46
C LYS A 161 -3.14 12.72 -8.53
N GLN A 162 -2.44 13.12 -7.45
CA GLN A 162 -1.72 14.40 -7.36
C GLN A 162 -0.45 14.47 -8.20
#